data_AF-A0A6N2KJM0-F1
#
_entry.id   AF-A0A6N2KJM0-F1
#
_cell.length_a   1.000
_cell.length_b   1.000
_cell.length_c   1.000
_cell.angle_alpha   90.00
_cell.angle_beta   90.00
_cell.angle_gamma   90.00
#
_symmetry.space_group_name_H-M   'P 1'
#
loop_
_entity.id
_entity.type
_entity.pdbx_description
1 polymer ?
#
loop_
_entity_poly.entity_id
_entity_poly.type
_entity_poly.pdbx_seq_one_letter_code
_entity_poly.pdbx_strand_id
1 'polypeptide(L)'
;MGRLCRQKTMDFAAACAIQKGNKLCTLKFCHKCLLNRYGEKAEEVALLDDWQCPKCRGVCNCSFCMKKRGHKPTGILVHTAKENGFSSVSELLQVTGSENLNLYKDVKADDVSSEKSGSPYKSRRHGNQGRKILLMETLIRICILRI
;
A
#
# COMPACT_ATOMS: atom_id res chain seq x y z
N MET A 1 18.25 -5.06 -15.49
CA MET A 1 16.85 -4.54 -15.53
C MET A 1 16.29 -4.47 -14.12
N GLY A 2 15.65 -3.37 -13.73
CA GLY A 2 15.10 -3.18 -12.38
C GLY A 2 13.72 -3.81 -12.22
N ARG A 3 13.65 -5.04 -11.69
CA ARG A 3 12.38 -5.70 -11.33
C ARG A 3 11.76 -5.01 -10.11
N LEU A 4 10.44 -4.81 -10.09
CA LEU A 4 9.74 -4.50 -8.83
C LEU A 4 9.64 -5.76 -7.94
N CYS A 5 9.53 -6.93 -8.57
CA CYS A 5 9.67 -8.20 -7.89
C CYS A 5 11.11 -8.40 -7.40
N ARG A 6 11.29 -8.51 -6.08
CA ARG A 6 12.57 -8.85 -5.44
C ARG A 6 12.85 -10.35 -5.42
N GLN A 7 11.84 -11.18 -5.68
CA GLN A 7 11.94 -12.64 -5.66
C GLN A 7 12.46 -13.14 -7.02
N LYS A 8 13.42 -14.07 -7.00
CA LYS A 8 13.85 -14.79 -8.21
C LYS A 8 12.88 -15.97 -8.47
N THR A 9 11.68 -15.67 -8.93
CA THR A 9 10.73 -16.67 -9.43
C THR A 9 11.04 -17.02 -10.88
N MET A 10 10.88 -18.30 -11.26
CA MET A 10 10.76 -18.72 -12.66
C MET A 10 9.31 -18.56 -13.18
N ASP A 11 8.37 -18.38 -12.24
CA ASP A 11 6.93 -18.24 -12.44
C ASP A 11 6.55 -17.14 -13.45
N PHE A 12 5.35 -17.30 -14.01
CA PHE A 12 4.70 -16.37 -14.90
C PHE A 12 4.70 -14.91 -14.40
N ALA A 13 4.88 -13.97 -15.33
CA ALA A 13 4.95 -12.54 -15.03
C ALA A 13 4.39 -11.67 -16.16
N ALA A 14 3.31 -10.94 -15.84
CA ALA A 14 2.71 -9.93 -16.70
C ALA A 14 3.74 -8.90 -17.15
N ALA A 15 3.71 -8.53 -18.43
CA ALA A 15 4.62 -7.58 -19.06
C ALA A 15 3.88 -6.30 -19.47
N CYS A 16 4.52 -5.15 -19.35
CA CYS A 16 3.94 -3.87 -19.74
C CYS A 16 3.97 -3.69 -21.27
N ALA A 17 2.80 -3.49 -21.91
CA ALA A 17 2.71 -3.22 -23.34
C ALA A 17 3.23 -1.83 -23.75
N ILE A 18 3.12 -0.84 -22.87
CA ILE A 18 3.41 0.56 -23.20
C ILE A 18 4.85 0.81 -23.65
N GLN A 19 4.96 1.39 -24.85
CA GLN A 19 6.17 2.03 -25.38
C GLN A 19 6.24 3.51 -24.95
N LYS A 20 7.45 4.02 -24.70
CA LYS A 20 7.71 5.45 -24.42
C LYS A 20 8.82 5.97 -25.34
N GLY A 21 8.47 6.86 -26.26
CA GLY A 21 9.34 7.20 -27.40
C GLY A 21 9.65 5.94 -28.22
N ASN A 22 10.92 5.69 -28.51
CA ASN A 22 11.34 4.52 -29.30
C ASN A 22 11.75 3.32 -28.41
N LYS A 23 11.21 3.19 -27.19
CA LYS A 23 11.61 2.15 -26.21
C LYS A 23 10.41 1.52 -25.49
N LEU A 24 10.24 0.21 -25.66
CA LEU A 24 9.24 -0.60 -24.94
C LEU A 24 9.52 -0.66 -23.43
N CYS A 25 8.48 -0.72 -22.60
CA CYS A 25 8.65 -0.81 -21.15
C CYS A 25 9.11 -2.20 -20.71
N THR A 26 10.37 -2.32 -20.27
CA THR A 26 10.99 -3.59 -19.83
C THR A 26 10.56 -4.07 -18.42
N LEU A 27 9.43 -3.60 -17.90
CA LEU A 27 8.92 -4.01 -16.59
C LEU A 27 8.00 -5.22 -16.69
N LYS A 28 8.32 -6.24 -15.88
CA LYS A 28 7.47 -7.42 -15.65
C LYS A 28 7.15 -7.59 -14.16
N PHE A 29 5.96 -8.13 -13.87
CA PHE A 29 5.41 -8.30 -12.52
C PHE A 29 4.96 -9.75 -12.34
N CYS A 30 5.55 -10.49 -11.40
CA CYS A 30 5.01 -11.81 -11.04
C CYS A 30 3.67 -11.66 -10.31
N HIS A 31 2.85 -12.72 -10.36
CA HIS A 31 1.53 -12.79 -9.73
C HIS A 31 1.49 -12.20 -8.31
N LYS A 32 2.36 -12.69 -7.41
CA LYS A 32 2.44 -12.23 -6.01
C LYS A 32 2.78 -10.74 -5.89
N CYS A 33 3.59 -10.18 -6.77
CA CYS A 33 3.97 -8.76 -6.71
C CYS A 33 2.95 -7.82 -7.34
N LEU A 34 2.14 -8.31 -8.28
CA LEU A 34 1.05 -7.52 -8.85
C LEU A 34 -0.14 -7.48 -7.87
N LEU A 35 -0.65 -8.65 -7.49
CA LEU A 35 -1.81 -8.81 -6.61
C LEU A 35 -1.63 -8.07 -5.28
N ASN A 36 -0.63 -8.47 -4.47
CA ASN A 36 -0.47 -7.93 -3.11
C ASN A 36 -0.09 -6.43 -3.08
N ARG A 37 0.41 -5.84 -4.18
CA ARG A 37 0.79 -4.42 -4.23
C ARG A 37 -0.22 -3.52 -4.93
N TYR A 38 -1.05 -4.05 -5.83
CA TYR A 38 -1.91 -3.25 -6.71
C TYR A 38 -3.34 -3.79 -6.89
N GLY A 39 -3.64 -5.01 -6.46
CA GLY A 39 -4.97 -5.63 -6.57
C GLY A 39 -5.22 -6.36 -7.90
N GLU A 40 -4.33 -6.23 -8.88
CA GLU A 40 -4.45 -6.83 -10.22
C GLU A 40 -3.87 -8.27 -10.25
N LYS A 41 -4.55 -9.23 -10.89
CA LYS A 41 -4.03 -10.60 -11.11
C LYS A 41 -3.18 -10.64 -12.38
N ALA A 42 -2.12 -11.46 -12.40
CA ALA A 42 -1.15 -11.43 -13.51
C ALA A 42 -1.71 -12.03 -14.80
N GLU A 43 -2.60 -13.02 -14.69
CA GLU A 43 -3.20 -13.74 -15.81
C GLU A 43 -4.20 -12.84 -16.54
N GLU A 44 -5.09 -12.20 -15.78
CA GLU A 44 -6.10 -11.26 -16.29
C GLU A 44 -5.46 -10.11 -17.06
N VAL A 45 -4.41 -9.48 -16.52
CA VAL A 45 -3.74 -8.35 -17.21
C VAL A 45 -2.82 -8.78 -18.36
N ALA A 46 -2.48 -10.06 -18.47
CA ALA A 46 -1.65 -10.57 -19.56
C ALA A 46 -2.47 -10.99 -20.80
N LEU A 47 -3.81 -10.98 -20.69
CA LEU A 47 -4.75 -11.08 -21.81
C LEU A 47 -5.10 -9.71 -22.42
N LEU A 48 -4.50 -8.62 -21.92
CA LEU A 48 -4.78 -7.25 -22.33
C LEU A 48 -3.57 -6.68 -23.11
N ASP A 49 -3.71 -6.56 -24.43
CA ASP A 49 -2.65 -6.08 -25.34
C ASP A 49 -2.19 -4.65 -25.06
N ASP A 50 -2.99 -3.84 -24.36
CA ASP A 50 -2.67 -2.45 -24.01
C ASP A 50 -2.16 -2.27 -22.57
N TRP A 51 -2.03 -3.34 -21.77
CA TRP A 51 -1.90 -3.20 -20.33
C TRP A 51 -0.69 -2.35 -19.90
N GLN A 52 -1.03 -1.31 -19.14
CA GLN A 52 -0.08 -0.36 -18.61
C GLN A 52 0.35 -0.77 -17.21
N CYS A 53 1.65 -1.00 -16.98
CA CYS A 53 2.10 -1.28 -15.63
C CYS A 53 1.92 -0.06 -14.69
N PRO A 54 1.84 -0.26 -13.36
CA PRO A 54 1.73 0.81 -12.37
C PRO A 54 2.76 1.94 -12.48
N LYS A 55 3.94 1.71 -13.06
CA LYS A 55 4.94 2.78 -13.32
C LYS A 55 4.60 3.61 -14.56
N CYS A 56 3.99 3.01 -15.59
CA CYS A 56 3.50 3.76 -16.75
C CYS A 56 2.29 4.62 -16.39
N ARG A 57 1.34 4.06 -15.60
CA ARG A 57 0.19 4.75 -14.98
C ARG A 57 0.54 5.78 -13.87
N GLY A 58 1.81 5.92 -13.50
CA GLY A 58 2.25 6.86 -12.44
C GLY A 58 1.94 6.45 -10.99
N VAL A 59 1.07 5.45 -10.76
CA VAL A 59 0.60 5.01 -9.43
C VAL A 59 1.60 4.15 -8.63
N CYS A 60 2.71 3.73 -9.23
CA CYS A 60 3.72 2.82 -8.64
C CYS A 60 4.13 3.18 -7.19
N ASN A 61 3.79 2.29 -6.25
CA ASN A 61 4.04 2.46 -4.81
C ASN A 61 5.43 1.94 -4.36
N CYS A 62 6.43 1.92 -5.26
CA CYS A 62 7.80 1.56 -4.89
C CYS A 62 8.54 2.75 -4.28
N SER A 63 9.47 2.49 -3.36
CA SER A 63 10.18 3.55 -2.60
C SER A 63 10.82 4.64 -3.47
N PHE A 64 11.29 4.30 -4.69
CA PHE A 64 11.83 5.27 -5.64
C PHE A 64 10.74 6.14 -6.29
N CYS A 65 9.60 5.55 -6.68
CA CYS A 65 8.49 6.27 -7.31
C CYS A 65 7.64 7.06 -6.29
N MET A 66 7.68 6.68 -5.01
CA MET A 66 7.17 7.50 -3.90
C MET A 66 8.07 8.72 -3.67
N LYS A 67 9.38 8.51 -3.46
CA LYS A 67 10.34 9.61 -3.26
C LYS A 67 10.35 10.60 -4.43
N LYS A 68 10.27 10.14 -5.68
CA LYS A 68 10.19 11.04 -6.86
C LYS A 68 8.90 11.89 -6.89
N ARG A 69 7.84 11.47 -6.19
CA ARG A 69 6.58 12.23 -6.03
C ARG A 69 6.54 13.04 -4.72
N GLY A 70 7.66 13.16 -3.99
CA GLY A 70 7.74 13.85 -2.69
C GLY A 70 7.24 13.02 -1.50
N HIS A 71 6.62 11.86 -1.72
CA HIS A 71 6.03 11.05 -0.65
C HIS A 71 7.07 10.20 0.11
N LYS A 72 6.74 9.87 1.37
CA LYS A 72 7.47 8.88 2.17
C LYS A 72 7.53 7.52 1.44
N PRO A 73 8.65 6.77 1.52
CA PRO A 73 8.75 5.46 0.87
C PRO A 73 7.87 4.42 1.59
N THR A 74 6.96 3.78 0.84
CA THR A 74 5.97 2.81 1.36
C THR A 74 6.53 1.67 2.22
N GLY A 75 7.72 1.15 1.89
CA GLY A 75 8.26 -0.03 2.58
C GLY A 75 7.52 -1.33 2.24
N ILE A 76 7.33 -2.18 3.26
CA ILE A 76 6.63 -3.48 3.17
C ILE A 76 5.34 -3.37 4.01
N LEU A 77 4.21 -3.10 3.35
CA LEU A 77 2.89 -2.99 4.00
C LEU A 77 1.94 -4.14 3.63
N VAL A 78 2.44 -5.23 3.04
CA VAL A 78 1.57 -6.33 2.56
C VAL A 78 0.85 -7.04 3.70
N HIS A 79 1.50 -7.16 4.87
CA HIS A 79 0.88 -7.70 6.08
C HIS A 79 -0.15 -6.72 6.63
N THR A 80 0.27 -5.48 6.91
CA THR A 80 -0.59 -4.39 7.40
C THR A 80 -1.85 -4.18 6.55
N ALA A 81 -1.75 -4.25 5.22
CA ALA A 81 -2.90 -4.16 4.32
C ALA A 81 -3.92 -5.27 4.60
N LYS A 82 -3.48 -6.54 4.61
CA LYS A 82 -4.34 -7.71 4.83
C LYS A 82 -4.90 -7.79 6.25
N GLU A 83 -4.09 -7.43 7.24
CA GLU A 83 -4.50 -7.35 8.65
C GLU A 83 -5.59 -6.30 8.89
N ASN A 84 -5.69 -5.29 8.02
CA ASN A 84 -6.74 -4.28 8.01
C ASN A 84 -7.81 -4.55 6.92
N GLY A 85 -7.88 -5.78 6.39
CA GLY A 85 -8.92 -6.21 5.44
C GLY A 85 -8.71 -5.81 3.96
N PHE A 86 -7.68 -5.03 3.64
CA PHE A 86 -7.44 -4.56 2.27
C PHE A 86 -6.85 -5.66 1.38
N SER A 87 -7.32 -5.74 0.13
CA SER A 87 -6.82 -6.66 -0.89
C SER A 87 -5.37 -6.39 -1.28
N SER A 88 -4.93 -5.13 -1.21
CA SER A 88 -3.61 -4.70 -1.66
C SER A 88 -3.05 -3.48 -0.95
N VAL A 89 -1.73 -3.29 -1.04
CA VAL A 89 -1.05 -2.08 -0.56
C VAL A 89 -1.51 -0.81 -1.30
N SER A 90 -2.01 -0.91 -2.54
CA SER A 90 -2.54 0.25 -3.28
C SER A 90 -3.83 0.78 -2.65
N GLU A 91 -4.72 -0.13 -2.25
CA GLU A 91 -6.00 0.17 -1.61
C GLU A 91 -5.79 0.80 -0.22
N LEU A 92 -4.94 0.20 0.62
CA LEU A 92 -4.50 0.79 1.90
C LEU A 92 -3.97 2.22 1.72
N LEU A 93 -3.14 2.47 0.70
CA LEU A 93 -2.57 3.80 0.44
C LEU A 93 -3.59 4.84 -0.06
N GLN A 94 -4.70 4.40 -0.69
CA GLN A 94 -5.78 5.28 -1.12
C GLN A 94 -6.62 5.74 0.08
N VAL A 95 -7.00 4.82 0.96
CA VAL A 95 -7.82 5.12 2.15
C VAL A 95 -7.06 5.95 3.19
N THR A 96 -5.78 5.62 3.42
CA THR A 96 -4.97 6.30 4.46
C THR A 96 -4.40 7.65 4.02
N GLY A 97 -4.22 7.85 2.72
CA GLY A 97 -3.43 8.95 2.17
C GLY A 97 -1.94 8.76 2.43
N SER A 98 -1.10 9.23 1.51
CA SER A 98 0.36 8.98 1.53
C SER A 98 1.13 9.52 2.74
N GLU A 99 0.47 10.32 3.58
CA GLU A 99 1.08 11.09 4.67
C GLU A 99 0.82 10.48 6.06
N ASN A 100 -0.35 9.86 6.26
CA ASN A 100 -0.83 9.29 7.53
C ASN A 100 -0.35 7.85 7.80
N LEU A 101 0.69 7.39 7.10
CA LEU A 101 1.36 6.08 7.27
C LEU A 101 1.88 5.78 8.69
N ASN A 102 1.73 6.71 9.64
CA ASN A 102 2.05 6.51 11.05
C ASN A 102 0.89 5.86 11.84
N LEU A 103 -0.38 6.06 11.46
CA LEU A 103 -1.55 5.62 12.26
C LEU A 103 -1.65 4.09 12.45
N TYR A 104 -1.05 3.32 11.54
CA TYR A 104 -1.16 1.86 11.49
C TYR A 104 0.01 1.13 12.20
N LYS A 105 0.78 1.85 13.02
CA LYS A 105 1.85 1.27 13.84
C LYS A 105 1.46 1.04 15.30
N ASP A 106 0.46 1.75 15.79
CA ASP A 106 0.13 1.81 17.22
C ASP A 106 -0.96 0.79 17.62
N VAL A 107 -1.19 -0.25 16.80
CA VAL A 107 -2.16 -1.32 17.05
C VAL A 107 -1.54 -2.70 16.86
N LYS A 108 -0.70 -3.10 17.82
CA LYS A 108 -0.80 -4.38 18.58
C LYS A 108 0.02 -4.23 19.87
N ALA A 109 -0.43 -4.86 20.94
CA ALA A 109 0.16 -4.76 22.27
C ALA A 109 0.69 -6.11 22.76
N ASP A 110 1.67 -6.01 23.67
CA ASP A 110 2.08 -6.95 24.73
C ASP A 110 2.66 -8.34 24.39
N ASP A 111 3.60 -8.74 25.26
CA ASP A 111 4.36 -10.00 25.39
C ASP A 111 5.08 -10.56 24.13
N VAL A 112 6.42 -10.50 24.02
CA VAL A 112 7.42 -11.03 24.98
C VAL A 112 8.76 -10.25 24.91
N SER A 113 9.70 -10.51 25.82
CA SER A 113 10.85 -9.64 26.14
C SER A 113 12.19 -9.99 25.46
N SER A 114 12.92 -8.97 25.00
CA SER A 114 14.36 -8.74 25.30
C SER A 114 14.97 -7.47 24.64
N GLU A 115 16.09 -7.01 25.22
CA GLU A 115 16.89 -5.81 24.92
C GLU A 115 17.51 -5.75 23.49
N LYS A 116 18.07 -4.66 22.90
CA LYS A 116 18.51 -3.26 23.28
C LYS A 116 18.65 -2.47 21.93
N SER A 117 18.87 -1.15 21.78
CA SER A 117 19.04 0.06 22.62
C SER A 117 18.81 1.35 21.76
N GLY A 118 18.97 2.57 22.34
CA GLY A 118 19.29 3.83 21.61
C GLY A 118 18.16 4.53 20.81
N SER A 119 17.41 5.52 21.31
CA SER A 119 17.78 6.91 21.70
C SER A 119 17.94 7.91 20.51
N PRO A 120 17.53 9.21 20.61
CA PRO A 120 16.41 9.79 21.35
C PRO A 120 15.59 10.84 20.55
N TYR A 121 14.36 11.15 20.97
CA TYR A 121 13.85 12.54 20.94
C TYR A 121 12.80 12.81 22.02
N LYS A 122 12.74 14.05 22.52
CA LYS A 122 11.95 14.40 23.72
C LYS A 122 10.50 14.80 23.42
N SER A 123 9.67 14.51 24.40
CA SER A 123 8.22 14.69 24.47
C SER A 123 7.72 16.14 24.33
N ARG A 124 6.46 16.27 23.87
CA ARG A 124 5.50 17.25 24.41
C ARG A 124 4.21 16.51 24.75
N ARG A 125 3.69 16.74 25.95
CA ARG A 125 2.36 16.26 26.37
C ARG A 125 1.32 17.27 25.88
N HIS A 126 0.20 16.79 25.34
CA HIS A 126 -1.12 17.41 25.42
C HIS A 126 -2.11 16.25 25.38
N GLY A 127 -2.98 16.15 26.38
CA GLY A 127 -4.03 15.13 26.40
C GLY A 127 -5.39 15.79 26.30
N ASN A 128 -6.29 15.23 25.49
CA ASN A 128 -7.67 15.00 25.91
C ASN A 128 -8.46 14.09 24.94
N GLN A 129 -9.62 13.64 25.42
CA GLN A 129 -10.74 13.09 24.67
C GLN A 129 -10.48 11.93 23.69
N GLY A 130 -10.57 10.71 24.22
CA GLY A 130 -11.32 9.67 23.50
C GLY A 130 -12.81 10.07 23.47
N ARG A 131 -13.41 10.21 22.27
CA ARG A 131 -14.87 10.31 21.95
C ARG A 131 -15.08 10.74 20.47
N LYS A 132 -14.65 9.94 19.49
CA LYS A 132 -14.97 10.20 18.06
C LYS A 132 -15.33 8.99 17.17
N ILE A 133 -15.00 7.76 17.56
CA ILE A 133 -15.38 6.57 16.77
C ILE A 133 -16.88 6.25 16.91
N LEU A 134 -17.42 6.32 18.13
CA LEU A 134 -18.85 6.12 18.43
C LEU A 134 -19.73 7.36 18.09
N LEU A 135 -19.60 7.87 16.86
CA LEU A 135 -20.44 8.96 16.33
C LEU A 135 -20.87 8.74 14.86
N MET A 136 -20.11 7.96 14.08
CA MET A 136 -20.50 7.65 12.69
C MET A 136 -21.63 6.60 12.62
N GLU A 137 -21.53 5.52 13.40
CA GLU A 137 -22.54 4.44 13.38
C GLU A 137 -23.92 4.89 13.90
N THR A 138 -23.95 5.80 14.88
CA THR A 138 -25.19 6.33 15.45
C THR A 138 -25.98 7.18 14.44
N LEU A 139 -25.28 7.99 13.64
CA LEU A 139 -25.93 8.85 12.64
C LEU A 139 -26.52 8.03 11.48
N ILE A 140 -25.82 6.98 11.04
CA ILE A 140 -26.33 6.06 10.00
C ILE A 140 -27.63 5.38 10.46
N ARG A 141 -27.72 4.97 11.73
CA ARG A 141 -28.95 4.37 12.29
C ARG A 141 -30.11 5.36 12.42
N ILE A 142 -29.85 6.65 12.67
CA ILE A 142 -30.91 7.67 12.78
C ILE A 142 -31.54 7.98 11.41
N CYS A 143 -30.75 8.01 10.34
CA CYS A 143 -31.26 8.30 8.98
C CYS A 143 -32.16 7.20 8.39
N ILE A 144 -32.10 5.96 8.91
CA ILE A 144 -32.88 4.82 8.40
C ILE A 144 -34.24 4.67 9.12
N LEU A 145 -34.42 5.29 10.29
CA LEU A 145 -35.65 5.20 11.10
C LEU A 145 -36.59 6.41 10.94
N ARG A 146 -36.50 7.14 9.81
CA ARG A 146 -37.37 8.27 9.45
C ARG A 146 -37.75 8.30 7.96
N ILE A 147 -37.95 7.11 7.40
CA ILE A 147 -38.69 6.85 6.15
C ILE A 147 -39.75 5.80 6.51
#